data_AF-A0A9E6RAE4-F1
#
_entry.id   AF-A0A9E6RAE4-F1
#
_cell.length_a   1.000
_cell.length_b   1.000
_cell.length_c   1.000
_cell.angle_alpha   90.00
_cell.angle_beta   90.00
_cell.angle_gamma   90.00
#
_symmetry.space_group_name_H-M   'P 1'
#
loop_
_entity.id
_entity.type
_entity.pdbx_description
1 polymer ?
#
loop_
_entity_poly.entity_id
_entity_poly.type
_entity_poly.pdbx_seq_one_letter_code
_entity_poly.pdbx_strand_id
1 'polypeptide(L)'
;MTARTAARMREIEKGFLVGLGRAAGGSIVFALPVLMTMEMWSLGASMDRPRLALLLVAIVPLLVGLSHYIGFEETETWVDDLRDAFVAIAVGFVTSAIVLSLFGLIGPHLSFDEVLGAIVIQTVPASFGAVIAQGQLGQSDEADDSRNKQAGYGGSLLFVASGAVFLSFNIAPTEEIDFISASMTPWHAIALVLVSIAMMHAIVYSVGFEGQSATRPDDYSFWSVFVRNSLPGYAIALLVSAAMLWIFGRLDDLGASAALRLVIVLGFPAAMGAAFARLIVGGQS
;
A
#
# COMPACT_ATOMS: atom_id res chain seq x y z
N MET A 1 -0.76 -13.54 -42.95
CA MET A 1 -1.25 -12.72 -41.82
C MET A 1 -2.44 -11.92 -42.33
N THR A 2 -3.67 -12.22 -41.89
CA THR A 2 -4.89 -11.58 -42.44
C THR A 2 -5.13 -10.22 -41.79
N ALA A 3 -5.78 -9.30 -42.50
CA ALA A 3 -6.03 -7.92 -42.02
C ALA A 3 -6.76 -7.88 -40.65
N ARG A 4 -7.58 -8.89 -40.34
CA ARG A 4 -8.24 -9.05 -39.03
C ARG A 4 -7.25 -9.34 -37.89
N THR A 5 -6.19 -10.13 -38.12
CA THR A 5 -5.16 -10.41 -37.11
C THR A 5 -4.36 -9.16 -36.78
N ALA A 6 -4.01 -8.35 -37.80
CA ALA A 6 -3.28 -7.10 -37.61
C ALA A 6 -4.13 -6.04 -36.89
N ALA A 7 -5.43 -5.95 -37.17
CA ALA A 7 -6.34 -5.05 -36.48
C ALA A 7 -6.48 -5.43 -34.99
N ARG A 8 -6.69 -6.72 -34.68
CA ARG A 8 -6.78 -7.22 -33.30
C ARG A 8 -5.48 -7.02 -32.52
N MET A 9 -4.32 -7.23 -33.14
CA MET A 9 -3.02 -6.96 -32.51
C MET A 9 -2.85 -5.49 -32.16
N ARG A 10 -3.23 -4.56 -33.05
CA ARG A 10 -3.19 -3.11 -32.76
C ARG A 10 -4.13 -2.70 -31.65
N GLU A 11 -5.27 -3.35 -31.52
CA GLU A 11 -6.24 -3.08 -30.47
C GLU A 11 -5.72 -3.54 -29.10
N ILE A 12 -5.13 -4.74 -29.03
CA ILE A 12 -4.44 -5.25 -27.84
C ILE A 12 -3.26 -4.36 -27.46
N GLU A 13 -2.45 -3.93 -28.43
CA GLU A 13 -1.30 -3.04 -28.19
C GLU A 13 -1.73 -1.67 -27.65
N LYS A 14 -2.81 -1.10 -28.20
CA LYS A 14 -3.38 0.16 -27.69
C LYS A 14 -3.92 0.00 -26.27
N GLY A 15 -4.67 -1.08 -25.99
CA GLY A 15 -5.17 -1.37 -24.65
C GLY A 15 -4.04 -1.48 -23.64
N PHE A 16 -2.99 -2.21 -23.99
CA PHE A 16 -1.79 -2.35 -23.16
C PHE A 16 -1.09 -1.01 -22.89
N LEU A 17 -0.89 -0.17 -23.91
CA LEU A 17 -0.27 1.15 -23.75
C LEU A 17 -1.10 2.09 -22.86
N VAL A 18 -2.43 2.05 -22.98
CA VAL A 18 -3.33 2.82 -22.10
C VAL A 18 -3.23 2.32 -20.66
N GLY A 19 -3.22 1.00 -20.44
CA GLY A 19 -3.02 0.39 -19.13
C GLY A 19 -1.68 0.76 -18.50
N LEU A 20 -0.61 0.79 -19.30
CA LEU A 20 0.72 1.23 -18.87
C LEU A 20 0.73 2.71 -18.48
N GLY A 21 0.07 3.56 -19.28
CA GLY A 21 -0.07 4.99 -18.97
C GLY A 21 -0.80 5.25 -17.64
N ARG A 22 -1.87 4.50 -17.37
CA ARG A 22 -2.59 4.54 -16.08
C ARG A 22 -1.72 4.08 -14.92
N ALA A 23 -1.00 2.98 -15.10
CA ALA A 23 -0.09 2.44 -14.10
C ALA A 23 1.02 3.45 -13.75
N ALA A 24 1.62 4.09 -14.76
CA ALA A 24 2.62 5.12 -14.56
C ALA A 24 2.04 6.35 -13.87
N GLY A 25 0.84 6.79 -14.26
CA GLY A 25 0.12 7.88 -13.60
C GLY A 25 -0.15 7.58 -12.12
N GLY A 26 -0.65 6.38 -11.81
CA GLY A 26 -0.85 5.91 -10.45
C GLY A 26 0.45 5.85 -9.65
N SER A 27 1.51 5.31 -10.25
CA SER A 27 2.84 5.27 -9.64
C SER A 27 3.32 6.64 -9.23
N ILE A 28 3.19 7.63 -10.13
CA ILE A 28 3.56 9.02 -9.83
C ILE A 28 2.70 9.56 -8.69
N VAL A 29 1.36 9.52 -8.80
CA VAL A 29 0.47 10.13 -7.80
C VAL A 29 0.69 9.57 -6.40
N PHE A 30 0.85 8.26 -6.26
CA PHE A 30 1.00 7.61 -4.96
C PHE A 30 2.44 7.64 -4.42
N ALA A 31 3.46 7.69 -5.29
CA ALA A 31 4.85 7.76 -4.85
C ALA A 31 5.39 9.18 -4.75
N LEU A 32 4.74 10.19 -5.33
CA LEU A 32 5.27 11.56 -5.38
C LEU A 32 5.66 12.11 -4.01
N PRO A 33 4.84 11.97 -2.93
CA PRO A 33 5.22 12.47 -1.62
C PRO A 33 6.56 11.89 -1.15
N VAL A 34 6.74 10.58 -1.31
CA VAL A 34 7.96 9.86 -0.92
C VAL A 34 9.13 10.12 -1.86
N LEU A 35 8.89 10.28 -3.16
CA LEU A 35 9.92 10.66 -4.14
C LEU A 35 10.56 12.02 -3.82
N MET A 36 9.88 12.85 -3.03
CA MET A 36 10.32 14.19 -2.66
C MET A 36 10.99 14.26 -1.28
N THR A 37 10.91 13.23 -0.44
CA THR A 37 11.51 13.24 0.91
C THR A 37 12.97 12.80 0.88
N MET A 38 13.84 13.55 1.55
CA MET A 38 15.29 13.33 1.54
C MET A 38 15.68 11.98 2.13
N GLU A 39 14.97 11.60 3.17
CA GLU A 39 15.12 10.42 3.98
C GLU A 39 14.91 9.15 3.14
N MET A 40 13.97 9.20 2.20
CA MET A 40 13.61 8.03 1.41
C MET A 40 14.62 7.66 0.34
N TRP A 41 15.10 8.64 -0.42
CA TRP A 41 16.13 8.36 -1.42
C TRP A 41 17.53 8.22 -0.81
N SER A 42 17.81 8.85 0.34
CA SER A 42 19.10 8.66 1.04
C SER A 42 19.23 7.29 1.72
N LEU A 43 18.11 6.67 2.14
CA LEU A 43 18.12 5.31 2.68
C LEU A 43 18.71 4.27 1.72
N GLY A 44 18.65 4.52 0.41
CA GLY A 44 19.27 3.64 -0.57
C GLY A 44 20.77 3.42 -0.35
N ALA A 45 21.44 4.41 0.25
CA ALA A 45 22.87 4.37 0.56
C ALA A 45 23.20 3.68 1.89
N SER A 46 22.33 3.83 2.89
CA SER A 46 22.63 3.49 4.29
C SER A 46 21.90 2.26 4.82
N MET A 47 20.85 1.80 4.15
CA MET A 47 20.03 0.70 4.61
C MET A 47 20.74 -0.65 4.52
N ASP A 48 20.58 -1.48 5.54
CA ASP A 48 21.08 -2.85 5.54
C ASP A 48 20.54 -3.65 4.35
N ARG A 49 21.46 -4.13 3.50
CA ARG A 49 21.16 -4.97 2.34
C ARG A 49 20.19 -6.14 2.62
N PRO A 50 20.28 -6.90 3.75
CA PRO A 50 19.31 -7.96 4.02
C PRO A 50 17.89 -7.43 4.30
N ARG A 51 17.75 -6.25 4.92
CA ARG A 51 16.44 -5.64 5.18
C ARG A 51 15.81 -5.11 3.89
N LEU A 52 16.62 -4.52 3.00
CA LEU A 52 16.18 -4.13 1.66
C LEU A 52 15.74 -5.33 0.81
N ALA A 53 16.51 -6.42 0.84
CA ALA A 53 16.14 -7.65 0.15
C ALA A 53 14.85 -8.26 0.71
N LEU A 54 14.68 -8.27 2.03
CA LEU A 54 13.44 -8.71 2.67
C LEU A 54 12.24 -7.86 2.25
N LEU A 55 12.39 -6.52 2.21
CA LEU A 55 11.34 -5.60 1.76
C LEU A 55 10.91 -5.92 0.31
N LEU A 56 11.86 -6.16 -0.59
CA LEU A 56 11.58 -6.54 -1.98
C LEU A 56 10.90 -7.91 -2.09
N VAL A 57 11.28 -8.88 -1.26
CA VAL A 57 10.62 -10.19 -1.26
C VAL A 57 9.21 -10.09 -0.66
N ALA A 58 9.02 -9.25 0.36
CA ALA A 58 7.76 -9.07 1.05
C ALA A 58 6.71 -8.29 0.23
N ILE A 59 7.14 -7.36 -0.63
CA ILE A 59 6.19 -6.60 -1.45
C ILE A 59 5.55 -7.46 -2.55
N VAL A 60 6.25 -8.45 -3.09
CA VAL A 60 5.72 -9.33 -4.15
C VAL A 60 4.40 -10.01 -3.73
N PRO A 61 4.33 -10.80 -2.64
CA PRO A 61 3.07 -11.44 -2.25
C PRO A 61 1.96 -10.44 -1.91
N LEU A 62 2.33 -9.25 -1.42
CA LEU A 62 1.37 -8.20 -1.14
C LEU A 62 0.74 -7.64 -2.43
N LEU A 63 1.55 -7.36 -3.45
CA LEU A 63 1.07 -6.90 -4.76
C LEU A 63 0.32 -7.99 -5.52
N VAL A 64 0.78 -9.25 -5.45
CA VAL A 64 0.07 -10.40 -6.02
C VAL A 64 -1.31 -10.52 -5.42
N GLY A 65 -1.39 -10.48 -4.09
CA GLY A 65 -2.69 -10.56 -3.42
C GLY A 65 -3.56 -9.35 -3.73
N LEU A 66 -2.99 -8.14 -3.84
CA LEU A 66 -3.75 -6.97 -4.28
C LEU A 66 -4.25 -7.13 -5.71
N SER A 67 -3.42 -7.62 -6.63
CA SER A 67 -3.83 -7.90 -8.02
C SER A 67 -4.96 -8.93 -8.07
N HIS A 68 -4.90 -9.97 -7.24
CA HIS A 68 -5.93 -11.01 -7.20
C HIS A 68 -7.33 -10.49 -6.79
N TYR A 69 -7.37 -9.44 -5.96
CA TYR A 69 -8.63 -8.89 -5.45
C TYR A 69 -9.02 -7.53 -6.05
N ILE A 70 -8.08 -6.78 -6.62
CA ILE A 70 -8.30 -5.48 -7.29
C ILE A 70 -8.33 -5.65 -8.82
N GLY A 71 -7.66 -6.65 -9.37
CA GLY A 71 -7.51 -6.87 -10.81
C GLY A 71 -8.87 -7.07 -11.50
N PHE A 72 -9.12 -6.25 -12.51
CA PHE A 72 -10.36 -6.18 -13.30
C PHE A 72 -10.35 -7.09 -14.54
N GLU A 73 -9.28 -7.85 -14.78
CA GLU A 73 -9.31 -8.87 -15.84
C GLU A 73 -9.73 -10.22 -15.24
N GLU A 74 -10.33 -11.09 -16.06
CA GLU A 74 -10.61 -12.50 -15.75
C GLU A 74 -9.30 -13.28 -15.52
N THR A 75 -8.49 -12.89 -14.53
CA THR A 75 -7.35 -13.69 -14.08
C THR A 75 -7.92 -14.86 -13.29
N GLU A 76 -8.23 -15.92 -14.03
CA GLU A 76 -8.63 -17.22 -13.45
C GLU A 76 -7.45 -17.88 -12.72
N THR A 77 -6.22 -17.35 -12.85
CA THR A 77 -4.99 -17.97 -12.36
C THR A 77 -4.05 -17.03 -11.61
N TRP A 78 -3.50 -17.53 -10.49
CA TRP A 78 -2.43 -16.89 -9.69
C TRP A 78 -1.17 -16.50 -10.48
N VAL A 79 -0.96 -17.09 -11.66
CA VAL A 79 0.18 -16.77 -12.54
C VAL A 79 -0.01 -15.39 -13.18
N ASP A 80 -1.24 -15.03 -13.51
CA ASP A 80 -1.55 -13.73 -14.11
C ASP A 80 -1.42 -12.62 -13.06
N ASP A 81 -1.90 -12.84 -11.83
CA ASP A 81 -1.70 -11.91 -10.71
C ASP A 81 -0.21 -11.70 -10.38
N LEU A 82 0.59 -12.75 -10.53
CA LEU A 82 2.04 -12.67 -10.39
C LEU A 82 2.66 -11.80 -11.49
N ARG A 83 2.22 -11.98 -12.73
CA ARG A 83 2.67 -11.15 -13.84
C ARG A 83 2.31 -9.68 -13.63
N ASP A 84 1.09 -9.40 -13.18
CA ASP A 84 0.61 -8.03 -12.95
C ASP A 84 1.38 -7.36 -11.83
N ALA A 85 1.67 -8.08 -10.74
CA ALA A 85 2.56 -7.60 -9.68
C ALA A 85 3.96 -7.24 -10.22
N PHE A 86 4.55 -8.07 -11.08
CA PHE A 86 5.85 -7.76 -11.70
C PHE A 86 5.77 -6.59 -12.67
N VAL A 87 4.68 -6.44 -13.42
CA VAL A 87 4.46 -5.27 -14.29
C VAL A 87 4.37 -4.01 -13.42
N ALA A 88 3.63 -4.03 -12.33
CA ALA A 88 3.53 -2.91 -11.40
C ALA A 88 4.88 -2.54 -10.77
N ILE A 89 5.69 -3.53 -10.37
CA ILE A 89 7.06 -3.32 -9.89
C ILE A 89 7.94 -2.70 -10.99
N ALA A 90 7.87 -3.21 -12.22
CA ALA A 90 8.66 -2.70 -13.34
C ALA A 90 8.28 -1.25 -13.69
N VAL A 91 6.97 -0.94 -13.71
CA VAL A 91 6.47 0.42 -13.90
C VAL A 91 6.95 1.32 -12.77
N GLY A 92 6.80 0.88 -11.52
CA GLY A 92 7.28 1.61 -10.35
C GLY A 92 8.77 1.91 -10.44
N PHE A 93 9.59 0.93 -10.78
CA PHE A 93 11.04 1.07 -10.94
C PHE A 93 11.39 2.10 -12.02
N VAL A 94 10.79 2.00 -13.20
CA VAL A 94 11.03 2.92 -14.32
C VAL A 94 10.56 4.33 -13.97
N THR A 95 9.36 4.47 -13.39
CA THR A 95 8.82 5.76 -12.97
C THR A 95 9.71 6.40 -11.91
N SER A 96 10.13 5.66 -10.89
CA SER A 96 11.05 6.15 -9.85
C SER A 96 12.38 6.58 -10.43
N ALA A 97 12.98 5.77 -11.33
CA ALA A 97 14.24 6.12 -11.99
C ALA A 97 14.11 7.42 -12.82
N ILE A 98 13.03 7.57 -13.58
CA ILE A 98 12.78 8.78 -14.38
C ILE A 98 12.62 9.99 -13.45
N VAL A 99 11.74 9.91 -12.43
CA VAL A 99 11.44 11.05 -11.57
C VAL A 99 12.66 11.46 -10.73
N LEU A 100 13.38 10.50 -10.13
CA LEU A 100 14.61 10.80 -9.39
C LEU A 100 15.68 11.43 -10.29
N SER A 101 15.79 10.97 -11.54
CA SER A 101 16.71 11.56 -12.53
C SER A 101 16.30 13.00 -12.89
N LEU A 102 15.00 13.25 -13.09
CA LEU A 102 14.48 14.59 -13.39
C LEU A 102 14.68 15.58 -12.24
N PHE A 103 14.59 15.11 -10.98
CA PHE A 103 14.92 15.92 -9.81
C PHE A 103 16.43 16.10 -9.60
N GLY A 104 17.28 15.42 -10.38
CA GLY A 104 18.72 15.46 -10.21
C GLY A 104 19.21 14.76 -8.94
N LEU A 105 18.39 13.89 -8.35
CA LEU A 105 18.70 13.14 -7.13
C LEU A 105 19.54 11.89 -7.40
N ILE A 106 19.50 11.38 -8.64
CA ILE A 106 20.39 10.31 -9.10
C ILE A 106 21.18 10.77 -10.33
N GLY A 107 22.46 10.38 -10.41
CA GLY A 107 23.33 10.76 -11.50
C GLY A 107 24.70 10.10 -11.44
N PRO A 108 25.58 10.35 -12.42
CA PRO A 108 26.87 9.68 -12.57
C PRO A 108 27.89 10.03 -11.46
N HIS A 109 27.55 10.98 -10.58
CA HIS A 109 28.38 11.35 -9.43
C HIS A 109 28.16 10.44 -8.21
N LEU A 110 27.08 9.65 -8.21
CA LEU A 110 26.78 8.66 -7.17
C LEU A 110 27.30 7.28 -7.57
N SER A 111 27.53 6.44 -6.57
CA SER A 111 27.84 5.02 -6.80
C SER A 111 26.62 4.25 -7.31
N PHE A 112 26.86 3.13 -8.00
CA PHE A 112 25.78 2.28 -8.50
C PHE A 112 24.85 1.79 -7.38
N ASP A 113 25.40 1.46 -6.22
CA ASP A 113 24.64 0.98 -5.07
C ASP A 113 23.69 2.06 -4.53
N GLU A 114 24.13 3.32 -4.46
CA GLU A 114 23.31 4.45 -4.02
C GLU A 114 22.16 4.71 -4.99
N VAL A 115 22.45 4.74 -6.30
CA VAL A 115 21.43 4.93 -7.34
C VAL A 115 20.41 3.80 -7.32
N LEU A 116 20.88 2.55 -7.28
CA LEU A 116 20.00 1.39 -7.30
C LEU A 116 19.16 1.32 -6.02
N GLY A 117 19.76 1.53 -4.85
CA GLY A 117 19.05 1.55 -3.57
C GLY A 117 17.94 2.61 -3.54
N ALA A 118 18.23 3.82 -4.01
CA ALA A 118 17.23 4.89 -4.10
C ALA A 118 16.07 4.48 -5.02
N ILE A 119 16.33 3.95 -6.22
CA ILE A 119 15.25 3.51 -7.13
C ILE A 119 14.43 2.38 -6.52
N VAL A 120 15.09 1.40 -5.91
CA VAL A 120 14.45 0.20 -5.33
C VAL A 120 13.50 0.57 -4.19
N ILE A 121 13.90 1.44 -3.27
CA ILE A 121 13.03 1.86 -2.16
C ILE A 121 11.78 2.57 -2.71
N GLN A 122 11.96 3.43 -3.71
CA GLN A 122 10.83 4.19 -4.29
C GLN A 122 9.94 3.35 -5.21
N THR A 123 10.44 2.22 -5.68
CA THR A 123 9.65 1.23 -6.43
C THR A 123 8.49 0.71 -5.57
N VAL A 124 8.66 0.63 -4.25
CA VAL A 124 7.63 0.13 -3.33
C VAL A 124 6.34 0.94 -3.43
N PRO A 125 6.28 2.23 -3.03
CA PRO A 125 5.05 3.02 -3.11
C PRO A 125 4.60 3.25 -4.56
N ALA A 126 5.52 3.31 -5.52
CA ALA A 126 5.19 3.46 -6.93
C ALA A 126 4.41 2.24 -7.47
N SER A 127 4.84 1.02 -7.14
CA SER A 127 4.15 -0.21 -7.53
C SER A 127 2.75 -0.35 -6.91
N PHE A 128 2.55 0.11 -5.66
CA PHE A 128 1.21 0.25 -5.08
C PHE A 128 0.32 1.16 -5.93
N GLY A 129 0.83 2.34 -6.30
CA GLY A 129 0.14 3.27 -7.17
C GLY A 129 -0.23 2.67 -8.53
N ALA A 130 0.67 1.89 -9.13
CA ALA A 130 0.42 1.19 -10.39
C ALA A 130 -0.76 0.23 -10.28
N VAL A 131 -0.77 -0.66 -9.28
CA VAL A 131 -1.85 -1.65 -9.08
C VAL A 131 -3.19 -0.96 -8.84
N ILE A 132 -3.22 0.05 -7.96
CA ILE A 132 -4.46 0.76 -7.61
C ILE A 132 -5.02 1.50 -8.83
N ALA A 133 -4.17 2.19 -9.60
CA ALA A 133 -4.62 2.94 -10.77
C ALA A 133 -5.06 2.05 -11.93
N GLN A 134 -4.41 0.89 -12.12
CA GLN A 134 -4.88 -0.10 -13.09
C GLN A 134 -6.26 -0.61 -12.72
N GLY A 135 -6.52 -0.84 -11.42
CA GLY A 135 -7.84 -1.21 -10.94
C GLY A 135 -8.88 -0.10 -11.13
N GLN A 136 -8.67 1.07 -10.54
CA GLN A 136 -9.69 2.11 -10.45
C GLN A 136 -9.91 2.92 -11.74
N LEU A 137 -8.89 3.02 -12.60
CA LEU A 137 -8.98 3.78 -13.85
C LEU A 137 -9.16 2.88 -15.07
N GLY A 138 -9.14 1.55 -14.89
CA GLY A 138 -9.59 0.56 -15.88
C GLY A 138 -10.98 0.93 -16.37
N GLN A 139 -11.20 0.91 -17.70
CA GLN A 139 -12.53 1.21 -18.23
C GLN A 139 -13.48 0.10 -17.75
N SER A 140 -14.42 0.49 -16.89
CA SER A 140 -15.63 -0.26 -16.63
C SER A 140 -16.40 -0.38 -17.95
N ASP A 141 -16.17 -1.44 -18.71
CA ASP A 141 -17.18 -1.87 -19.67
C ASP A 141 -18.42 -2.23 -18.84
N GLU A 142 -19.57 -1.62 -19.16
CA GLU A 142 -20.85 -1.72 -18.44
C GLU A 142 -21.38 -3.16 -18.25
N ALA A 143 -20.67 -4.18 -18.75
CA ALA A 143 -20.95 -5.60 -18.56
C ALA A 143 -20.26 -6.23 -17.34
N ASP A 144 -19.35 -5.52 -16.66
CA ASP A 144 -18.50 -6.10 -15.60
C ASP A 144 -18.91 -5.70 -14.17
N ASP A 145 -20.08 -5.06 -14.03
CA ASP A 145 -20.62 -4.50 -12.77
C ASP A 145 -21.10 -5.56 -11.75
N SER A 146 -20.69 -6.82 -11.90
CA SER A 146 -21.16 -7.94 -11.07
C SER A 146 -20.11 -8.96 -10.64
N ARG A 147 -18.80 -8.68 -10.85
CA ARG A 147 -17.78 -9.73 -10.74
C ARG A 147 -16.61 -9.44 -9.80
N ASN A 148 -16.76 -8.47 -8.91
CA ASN A 148 -15.83 -8.33 -7.80
C ASN A 148 -15.92 -9.59 -6.91
N LYS A 149 -14.90 -10.46 -6.94
CA LYS A 149 -14.84 -11.64 -6.07
C LYS A 149 -15.03 -11.14 -4.64
N GLN A 150 -16.10 -11.54 -3.96
CA GLN A 150 -16.31 -11.24 -2.55
C GLN A 150 -15.03 -11.65 -1.80
N ALA A 151 -14.25 -10.66 -1.39
CA ALA A 151 -13.03 -10.92 -0.66
C ALA A 151 -13.47 -11.57 0.66
N GLY A 152 -13.24 -12.89 0.77
CA GLY A 152 -13.44 -13.60 2.03
C GLY A 152 -12.61 -12.93 3.12
N TYR A 153 -12.82 -13.34 4.37
CA TYR A 153 -12.17 -12.71 5.53
C TYR A 153 -10.65 -12.53 5.36
N GLY A 154 -9.96 -13.52 4.76
CA GLY A 154 -8.53 -13.43 4.46
C GLY A 154 -8.17 -12.32 3.46
N GLY A 155 -8.95 -12.14 2.40
CA GLY A 155 -8.78 -11.03 1.46
C GLY A 155 -8.98 -9.68 2.15
N SER A 156 -10.03 -9.57 2.97
CA SER A 156 -10.26 -8.35 3.76
C SER A 156 -9.07 -7.98 4.66
N LEU A 157 -8.45 -8.96 5.33
CA LEU A 157 -7.25 -8.72 6.13
C LEU A 157 -6.05 -8.30 5.29
N LEU A 158 -5.91 -8.82 4.07
CA LEU A 158 -4.85 -8.40 3.15
C LEU A 158 -4.99 -6.92 2.77
N PHE A 159 -6.21 -6.45 2.47
CA PHE A 159 -6.44 -5.03 2.19
C PHE A 159 -6.17 -4.14 3.41
N VAL A 160 -6.58 -4.57 4.59
CA VAL A 160 -6.23 -3.88 5.84
C VAL A 160 -4.71 -3.78 6.00
N ALA A 161 -3.99 -4.88 5.77
CA ALA A 161 -2.53 -4.89 5.83
C ALA A 161 -1.89 -4.01 4.76
N SER A 162 -2.38 -4.05 3.52
CA SER A 162 -1.84 -3.25 2.41
C SER A 162 -2.01 -1.76 2.64
N GLY A 163 -3.18 -1.33 3.13
CA GLY A 163 -3.43 0.06 3.50
C GLY A 163 -2.54 0.53 4.64
N ALA A 164 -2.35 -0.32 5.67
CA ALA A 164 -1.41 -0.05 6.76
C ALA A 164 0.03 0.06 6.24
N VAL A 165 0.48 -0.86 5.38
CA VAL A 165 1.81 -0.84 4.77
C VAL A 165 1.99 0.42 3.96
N PHE A 166 1.04 0.77 3.10
CA PHE A 166 1.14 1.95 2.25
C PHE A 166 1.33 3.23 3.08
N LEU A 167 0.46 3.51 4.05
CA LEU A 167 0.58 4.73 4.87
C LEU A 167 1.82 4.71 5.76
N SER A 168 2.10 3.59 6.43
CA SER A 168 3.25 3.50 7.34
C SER A 168 4.57 3.55 6.59
N PHE A 169 4.69 2.96 5.40
CA PHE A 169 5.90 3.02 4.59
C PHE A 169 6.29 4.46 4.27
N ASN A 170 5.32 5.31 3.92
CA ASN A 170 5.59 6.71 3.56
C ASN A 170 6.13 7.55 4.74
N ILE A 171 5.94 7.10 5.98
CA ILE A 171 6.20 7.89 7.20
C ILE A 171 7.28 7.26 8.10
N ALA A 172 7.38 5.92 8.14
CA ALA A 172 8.31 5.19 8.98
C ALA A 172 9.79 5.61 8.84
N PRO A 173 10.30 5.94 7.64
CA PRO A 173 11.69 6.33 7.49
C PRO A 173 11.94 7.81 7.66
N THR A 174 10.95 8.63 8.03
CA THR A 174 11.16 10.07 8.19
C THR A 174 11.67 10.42 9.59
N GLU A 175 12.25 11.61 9.77
CA GLU A 175 12.77 12.04 11.08
C GLU A 175 11.66 12.55 12.02
N GLU A 176 10.52 12.97 11.47
CA GLU A 176 9.42 13.54 12.25
C GLU A 176 8.86 12.55 13.28
N ILE A 177 8.84 11.25 12.98
CA ILE A 177 8.32 10.26 13.93
C ILE A 177 9.16 10.18 15.20
N ASP A 178 10.47 10.39 15.11
CA ASP A 178 11.38 10.37 16.25
C ASP A 178 11.15 11.62 17.10
N PHE A 179 11.03 12.78 16.44
CA PHE A 179 10.74 14.04 17.11
C PHE A 179 9.37 14.02 17.81
N ILE A 180 8.34 13.50 17.15
CA ILE A 180 7.00 13.33 17.75
C ILE A 180 7.07 12.37 18.94
N SER A 181 7.68 11.20 18.78
CA SER A 181 7.82 10.20 19.85
C SER A 181 8.53 10.76 21.08
N ALA A 182 9.61 11.52 20.88
CA ALA A 182 10.37 12.17 21.95
C ALA A 182 9.57 13.28 22.66
N SER A 183 8.68 13.96 21.93
CA SER A 183 7.83 15.04 22.46
C SER A 183 6.62 14.53 23.26
N MET A 184 6.28 13.24 23.14
CA MET A 184 5.08 12.67 23.74
C MET A 184 5.26 12.25 25.20
N THR A 185 4.31 12.66 26.04
CA THR A 185 4.11 12.06 27.37
C THR A 185 3.32 10.73 27.27
N PRO A 186 3.32 9.88 28.31
CA PRO A 186 2.54 8.64 28.31
C PRO A 186 1.03 8.86 28.03
N TRP A 187 0.47 9.99 28.47
CA TRP A 187 -0.92 10.33 28.21
C TRP A 187 -1.21 10.62 26.74
N HIS A 188 -0.28 11.25 26.02
CA HIS A 188 -0.40 11.44 24.58
C HIS A 188 -0.40 10.09 23.85
N ALA A 189 0.44 9.14 24.28
CA ALA A 189 0.49 7.81 23.69
C ALA A 189 -0.82 7.04 23.91
N ILE A 190 -1.37 7.06 25.14
CA ILE A 190 -2.66 6.44 25.45
C ILE A 190 -3.79 7.09 24.64
N ALA A 191 -3.83 8.43 24.59
CA ALA A 191 -4.83 9.16 23.82
C ALA A 191 -4.74 8.81 22.32
N LEU A 192 -3.53 8.73 21.76
CA LEU A 192 -3.32 8.39 20.36
C LEU A 192 -3.79 6.97 20.03
N VAL A 193 -3.55 6.00 20.91
CA VAL A 193 -4.08 4.63 20.77
C VAL A 193 -5.61 4.65 20.73
N LEU A 194 -6.25 5.32 21.69
CA LEU A 194 -7.71 5.41 21.77
C LEU A 194 -8.31 6.09 20.54
N VAL A 195 -7.72 7.20 20.09
CA VAL A 195 -8.15 7.91 18.88
C VAL A 195 -7.96 7.07 17.63
N SER A 196 -6.84 6.34 17.51
CA SER A 196 -6.58 5.45 16.38
C SER A 196 -7.64 4.35 16.27
N ILE A 197 -7.97 3.71 17.40
CA ILE A 197 -9.00 2.67 17.47
C ILE A 197 -10.38 3.26 17.16
N ALA A 198 -10.73 4.40 17.77
CA ALA A 198 -12.02 5.05 17.56
C ALA A 198 -12.21 5.49 16.10
N MET A 199 -11.19 6.07 15.48
CA MET A 199 -11.19 6.47 14.08
C MET A 199 -11.33 5.25 13.15
N MET A 200 -10.53 4.20 13.37
CA MET A 200 -10.65 2.97 12.61
C MET A 200 -12.05 2.38 12.74
N HIS A 201 -12.59 2.32 13.96
CA HIS A 201 -13.93 1.80 14.17
C HIS A 201 -14.99 2.67 13.49
N ALA A 202 -14.89 4.00 13.59
CA ALA A 202 -15.83 4.92 12.96
C ALA A 202 -15.87 4.72 11.43
N ILE A 203 -14.70 4.64 10.77
CA ILE A 203 -14.60 4.43 9.32
C ILE A 203 -15.15 3.06 8.91
N VAL A 204 -14.75 1.99 9.62
CA VAL A 204 -15.20 0.63 9.30
C VAL A 204 -16.69 0.44 9.57
N TYR A 205 -17.21 1.06 10.63
CA TYR A 205 -18.61 0.99 10.99
C TYR A 205 -19.48 1.82 10.04
N SER A 206 -19.02 3.02 9.61
CA SER A 206 -19.77 3.91 8.70
C SER A 206 -20.03 3.27 7.34
N VAL A 207 -19.07 2.57 6.76
CA VAL A 207 -19.23 1.97 5.42
C VAL A 207 -20.18 0.79 5.38
N GLY A 208 -20.30 0.02 6.47
CA GLY A 208 -21.34 -1.00 6.52
C GLY A 208 -22.78 -0.45 6.60
N PHE A 209 -22.97 0.86 6.77
CA PHE A 209 -24.29 1.49 6.65
C PHE A 209 -24.68 1.88 5.22
N GLU A 210 -23.71 2.19 4.35
CA GLU A 210 -24.00 2.65 2.99
C GLU A 210 -24.16 1.50 1.97
N GLY A 211 -23.52 0.34 2.20
CA GLY A 211 -23.65 -0.84 1.32
C GLY A 211 -24.90 -1.71 1.54
N GLN A 212 -25.51 -1.68 2.74
CA GLN A 212 -26.58 -2.62 3.12
C GLN A 212 -27.98 -2.01 2.97
N SER A 213 -28.41 -1.79 1.73
CA SER A 213 -29.77 -1.30 1.42
C SER A 213 -30.87 -2.38 1.43
N ALA A 214 -30.60 -3.64 1.80
CA ALA A 214 -31.61 -4.70 1.66
C ALA A 214 -31.85 -5.60 2.89
N THR A 215 -30.86 -5.92 3.74
CA THR A 215 -31.13 -6.72 4.94
C THR A 215 -29.97 -6.61 5.91
N ARG A 216 -30.21 -6.02 7.08
CA ARG A 216 -29.27 -6.04 8.20
C ARG A 216 -29.16 -7.49 8.70
N PRO A 217 -27.99 -8.15 8.66
CA PRO A 217 -27.81 -9.41 9.36
C PRO A 217 -28.00 -9.18 10.86
N ASP A 218 -28.68 -10.08 11.56
CA ASP A 218 -28.99 -9.93 13.01
C ASP A 218 -27.73 -9.76 13.90
N ASP A 219 -26.53 -10.09 13.40
CA ASP A 219 -25.22 -9.95 14.07
C ASP A 219 -24.51 -8.59 13.79
N TYR A 220 -25.11 -7.66 13.02
CA TYR A 220 -24.53 -6.34 12.75
C TYR A 220 -24.74 -5.36 13.93
N SER A 221 -23.98 -5.61 15.00
CA SER A 221 -23.91 -4.80 16.22
C SER A 221 -22.59 -4.04 16.29
N PHE A 222 -22.60 -2.85 16.91
CA PHE A 222 -21.42 -2.03 17.19
C PHE A 222 -20.27 -2.89 17.75
N TRP A 223 -20.55 -3.72 18.75
CA TRP A 223 -19.57 -4.58 19.40
C TRP A 223 -19.08 -5.73 18.52
N SER A 224 -19.97 -6.30 17.69
CA SER A 224 -19.60 -7.39 16.76
C SER A 224 -18.63 -6.86 15.70
N VAL A 225 -18.92 -5.69 15.12
CA VAL A 225 -18.02 -5.02 14.18
C VAL A 225 -16.71 -4.62 14.86
N PHE A 226 -16.78 -4.04 16.05
CA PHE A 226 -15.59 -3.64 16.79
C PHE A 226 -14.63 -4.82 17.02
N VAL A 227 -15.12 -5.95 17.53
CA VAL A 227 -14.29 -7.11 17.90
C VAL A 227 -13.83 -7.90 16.68
N ARG A 228 -14.67 -8.09 15.66
CA ARG A 228 -14.32 -8.92 14.49
C ARG A 228 -13.51 -8.17 13.43
N ASN A 229 -13.64 -6.84 13.40
CA ASN A 229 -13.15 -6.03 12.28
C ASN A 229 -12.16 -4.95 12.72
N SER A 230 -12.55 -4.09 13.66
CA SER A 230 -11.73 -2.94 14.06
C SER A 230 -10.54 -3.36 14.93
N LEU A 231 -10.74 -4.22 15.92
CA LEU A 231 -9.66 -4.65 16.80
C LEU A 231 -8.57 -5.46 16.06
N PRO A 232 -8.90 -6.46 15.20
CA PRO A 232 -7.91 -7.13 14.38
C PRO A 232 -7.23 -6.20 13.39
N GLY A 233 -7.98 -5.25 12.80
CA GLY A 233 -7.40 -4.25 11.91
C GLY A 233 -6.38 -3.36 12.60
N TYR A 234 -6.65 -2.94 13.83
CA TYR A 234 -5.72 -2.13 14.61
C TYR A 234 -4.50 -2.94 15.05
N ALA A 235 -4.69 -4.22 15.42
CA ALA A 235 -3.58 -5.13 15.71
C ALA A 235 -2.67 -5.30 14.48
N ILE A 236 -3.23 -5.47 13.30
CA ILE A 236 -2.46 -5.53 12.03
C ILE A 236 -1.72 -4.21 11.81
N ALA A 237 -2.36 -3.06 12.01
CA ALA A 237 -1.71 -1.76 11.86
C ALA A 237 -0.50 -1.60 12.79
N LEU A 238 -0.59 -2.05 14.05
CA LEU A 238 0.54 -2.03 14.99
C LEU A 238 1.64 -3.01 14.59
N LEU A 239 1.29 -4.22 14.14
CA LEU A 239 2.27 -5.22 13.66
C LEU A 239 3.01 -4.72 12.42
N VAL A 240 2.30 -4.15 11.46
CA VAL A 240 2.88 -3.53 10.28
C VAL A 240 3.78 -2.36 10.66
N SER A 241 3.34 -1.51 11.60
CA SER A 241 4.15 -0.39 12.09
C SER A 241 5.46 -0.87 12.72
N ALA A 242 5.39 -1.88 13.59
CA ALA A 242 6.58 -2.48 14.19
C ALA A 242 7.50 -3.10 13.14
N ALA A 243 6.94 -3.81 12.15
CA ALA A 243 7.71 -4.40 11.06
C ALA A 243 8.39 -3.33 10.19
N MET A 244 7.69 -2.25 9.82
CA MET A 244 8.26 -1.16 9.04
C MET A 244 9.38 -0.45 9.81
N LEU A 245 9.16 -0.10 11.09
CA LEU A 245 10.18 0.53 11.92
C LEU A 245 11.41 -0.37 12.06
N TRP A 246 11.22 -1.68 12.19
CA TRP A 246 12.32 -2.64 12.23
C TRP A 246 13.06 -2.75 10.89
N ILE A 247 12.34 -2.81 9.77
CA ILE A 247 12.94 -2.85 8.42
C ILE A 247 13.81 -1.61 8.17
N PHE A 248 13.35 -0.44 8.61
CA PHE A 248 14.10 0.82 8.47
C PHE A 248 15.11 1.08 9.60
N GLY A 249 15.29 0.15 10.55
CA GLY A 249 16.25 0.28 11.65
C GLY A 249 15.92 1.32 12.71
N ARG A 250 14.69 1.84 12.71
CA ARG A 250 14.21 2.82 13.70
C ARG A 250 14.07 2.23 15.10
N LEU A 251 14.11 0.90 15.25
CA LEU A 251 14.03 0.22 16.54
C LEU A 251 15.40 -0.21 17.09
N ASP A 252 16.47 -0.04 16.31
CA ASP A 252 17.79 -0.49 16.69
C ASP A 252 18.29 0.31 17.92
N ASP A 253 18.91 -0.39 18.87
CA ASP A 253 19.46 0.17 20.12
C ASP A 253 18.48 0.97 21.02
N LEU A 254 17.17 0.88 20.75
CA LEU A 254 16.14 1.53 21.57
C LEU A 254 15.68 0.65 22.75
N GLY A 255 15.44 1.30 23.90
CA GLY A 255 14.73 0.68 25.00
C GLY A 255 13.26 0.41 24.68
N ALA A 256 12.66 -0.61 25.30
CA ALA A 256 11.29 -1.06 25.01
C ALA A 256 10.23 0.06 25.08
N SER A 257 10.39 1.02 26.00
CA SER A 257 9.46 2.16 26.12
C SER A 257 9.56 3.13 24.93
N ALA A 258 10.77 3.38 24.40
CA ALA A 258 10.95 4.23 23.23
C ALA A 258 10.43 3.53 21.96
N ALA A 259 10.77 2.25 21.79
CA ALA A 259 10.26 1.43 20.70
C ALA A 259 8.73 1.39 20.68
N LEU A 260 8.09 1.17 21.83
CA LEU A 260 6.62 1.16 21.93
C LEU A 260 6.01 2.51 21.52
N ARG A 261 6.61 3.64 21.90
CA ARG A 261 6.11 4.97 21.50
C ARG A 261 6.20 5.18 20.00
N LEU A 262 7.31 4.79 19.36
CA LEU A 262 7.42 4.86 17.88
C LEU A 262 6.37 4.00 17.20
N VAL A 263 6.15 2.77 17.68
CA VAL A 263 5.11 1.88 17.15
C VAL A 263 3.72 2.50 17.30
N ILE A 264 3.44 3.19 18.41
CA ILE A 264 2.16 3.89 18.61
C ILE A 264 2.02 5.10 17.68
N VAL A 265 3.08 5.90 17.50
CA VAL A 265 3.10 7.06 16.61
C VAL A 265 2.83 6.64 15.18
N LEU A 266 3.56 5.64 14.67
CA LEU A 266 3.36 5.11 13.32
C LEU A 266 2.07 4.30 13.19
N GLY A 267 1.60 3.71 14.29
CA GLY A 267 0.34 2.97 14.37
C GLY A 267 -0.88 3.82 14.01
N PHE A 268 -0.84 5.13 14.25
CA PHE A 268 -1.94 6.04 13.90
C PHE A 268 -2.17 6.15 12.38
N PRO A 269 -1.19 6.58 11.55
CA PRO A 269 -1.37 6.60 10.09
C PRO A 269 -1.55 5.20 9.51
N ALA A 270 -0.91 4.17 10.07
CA ALA A 270 -1.14 2.78 9.66
C ALA A 270 -2.59 2.35 9.87
N ALA A 271 -3.19 2.71 11.02
CA ALA A 271 -4.59 2.43 11.32
C ALA A 271 -5.54 3.16 10.38
N MET A 272 -5.19 4.39 9.99
CA MET A 272 -5.93 5.16 8.99
C MET A 272 -5.91 4.48 7.62
N GLY A 273 -4.72 4.09 7.15
CA GLY A 273 -4.56 3.36 5.89
C GLY A 273 -5.32 2.03 5.87
N ALA A 274 -5.21 1.26 6.96
CA ALA A 274 -5.97 0.02 7.15
C ALA A 274 -7.50 0.24 7.08
N ALA A 275 -8.00 1.31 7.70
CA ALA A 275 -9.42 1.63 7.68
C ALA A 275 -9.91 2.03 6.28
N PHE A 276 -9.15 2.87 5.56
CA PHE A 276 -9.51 3.30 4.20
C PHE A 276 -9.44 2.18 3.17
N ALA A 277 -8.40 1.34 3.22
CA ALA A 277 -8.29 0.20 2.31
C ALA A 277 -9.46 -0.77 2.46
N ARG A 278 -10.03 -0.86 3.66
CA ARG A 278 -11.24 -1.64 3.90
C ARG A 278 -12.48 -1.06 3.21
N LEU A 279 -12.56 0.26 3.00
CA LEU A 279 -13.69 0.88 2.28
C LEU A 279 -13.70 0.52 0.80
N ILE A 280 -12.52 0.38 0.20
CA ILE A 280 -12.38 -0.02 -1.21
C ILE A 280 -13.01 -1.40 -1.45
N VAL A 281 -12.93 -2.29 -0.44
CA VAL A 281 -13.49 -3.64 -0.50
C VAL A 281 -14.94 -3.68 -0.01
N GLY A 282 -15.26 -2.96 1.07
CA GLY A 282 -16.57 -2.99 1.73
C GLY A 282 -17.62 -2.08 1.09
N GLY A 283 -17.21 -1.14 0.24
CA GLY A 283 -18.14 -0.30 -0.54
C GLY A 283 -18.77 -1.02 -1.74
N GLN A 284 -18.40 -2.28 -1.99
CA GLN A 284 -18.89 -3.09 -3.11
C GLN A 284 -19.55 -4.41 -2.66
N SER A 285 -19.97 -4.49 -1.39
CA SER A 285 -20.68 -5.64 -0.81
C SER A 285 -22.12 -5.32 -0.42
#